data_AF-A0A4S8NV80-F1
#
_entry.id   AF-A0A4S8NV80-F1
#
_cell.length_a   1.000
_cell.length_b   1.000
_cell.length_c   1.000
_cell.angle_alpha   90.00
_cell.angle_beta   90.00
_cell.angle_gamma   90.00
#
_symmetry.space_group_name_H-M   'P 1'
#
loop_
_entity.id
_entity.type
_entity.pdbx_description
1 polymer ?
#
loop_
_entity_poly.entity_id
_entity_poly.type
_entity_poly.pdbx_seq_one_letter_code
_entity_poly.pdbx_strand_id
1 'polypeptide(L)'
;MSRYIFLSVKLLWILDEEAGLRLAIEEATSPVSDLSIPILILNPEGSRGWQKLGHPSLLPPPHRGRIAGELILRADDEAQGFWELNNSSGRYGLNCGRTEMQLNAAAERFVAEGVRIDIDFQGI
;
A
#
# COMPACT_ATOMS: atom_id res chain seq x y z
N MET A 1 -19.24 8.96 -2.88
CA MET A 1 -18.39 8.67 -4.06
C MET A 1 -16.95 8.27 -3.68
N SER A 2 -16.44 8.59 -2.48
CA SER A 2 -15.06 8.26 -2.06
C SER A 2 -14.78 6.78 -1.73
N ARG A 3 -15.73 6.06 -1.12
CA ARG A 3 -15.51 4.66 -0.65
C ARG A 3 -15.17 3.68 -1.79
N TYR A 4 -15.82 3.80 -2.94
CA TYR A 4 -15.59 2.90 -4.08
C TYR A 4 -14.16 2.97 -4.60
N ILE A 5 -13.56 4.17 -4.62
CA ILE A 5 -12.17 4.36 -5.05
C ILE A 5 -11.24 3.57 -4.11
N PHE A 6 -11.38 3.75 -2.80
CA PHE A 6 -10.53 3.08 -1.81
C PHE A 6 -10.72 1.56 -1.76
N LEU A 7 -11.92 1.07 -2.06
CA LEU A 7 -12.16 -0.36 -2.22
C LEU A 7 -11.55 -0.91 -3.52
N SER A 8 -11.39 -0.06 -4.54
CA SER A 8 -10.97 -0.50 -5.88
C SER A 8 -9.46 -0.45 -6.10
N VAL A 9 -8.67 0.15 -5.19
CA VAL A 9 -7.22 0.36 -5.39
C VAL A 9 -6.42 -0.11 -4.19
N LYS A 10 -5.16 -0.50 -4.43
CA LYS A 10 -4.19 -0.71 -3.36
C LYS A 10 -3.45 0.57 -3.07
N LEU A 11 -3.37 0.92 -1.79
CA LEU A 11 -2.44 1.95 -1.35
C LEU A 11 -1.11 1.30 -0.99
N LEU A 12 -0.02 1.83 -1.53
CA LEU A 12 1.33 1.53 -1.12
C LEU A 12 1.68 2.44 0.05
N TRP A 13 2.39 1.91 1.04
CA TRP A 13 2.84 2.71 2.18
C TRP A 13 4.34 2.58 2.41
N ILE A 14 4.93 3.63 2.97
CA ILE A 14 6.33 3.69 3.37
C ILE A 14 6.46 4.51 4.66
N LEU A 15 7.41 4.11 5.50
CA LEU A 15 7.92 4.91 6.60
C LEU A 15 9.33 5.38 6.24
N ASP A 16 9.58 6.68 6.35
CA ASP A 16 10.92 7.25 6.23
C ASP A 16 11.70 7.22 7.56
N GLU A 17 12.96 7.66 7.53
CA GLU A 17 13.84 7.66 8.71
C GLU A 17 13.34 8.56 9.85
N GLU A 18 12.46 9.52 9.55
CA GLU A 18 11.88 10.45 10.52
C GLU A 18 10.51 9.95 11.03
N ALA A 19 10.16 8.70 10.75
CA ALA A 19 8.84 8.11 11.02
C ALA A 19 7.69 8.85 10.33
N GLY A 20 7.99 9.52 9.21
CA GLY A 20 7.04 10.10 8.28
C GLY A 20 6.36 9.01 7.46
N LEU A 21 5.04 8.96 7.52
CA LEU A 21 4.23 8.05 6.75
C LEU A 21 3.89 8.67 5.39
N ARG A 22 4.15 7.94 4.31
CA ARG A 22 3.72 8.35 2.97
C ARG A 22 2.93 7.24 2.30
N LEU A 23 1.93 7.67 1.53
CA LEU A 23 1.03 6.79 0.79
C LEU A 23 1.09 7.12 -0.70
N ALA A 24 0.93 6.10 -1.53
CA ALA A 24 0.76 6.24 -2.97
C ALA A 24 -0.22 5.20 -3.49
N ILE A 25 -0.78 5.42 -4.68
CA ILE A 25 -1.60 4.42 -5.37
C ILE A 25 -0.66 3.62 -6.29
N GLU A 26 -0.84 2.30 -6.37
CA GLU A 26 -0.13 1.51 -7.38
C GLU A 26 -0.73 1.81 -8.77
N GLU A 27 0.11 2.25 -9.70
CA GLU A 27 -0.30 2.65 -11.05
C GLU A 27 0.32 1.79 -12.16
N ALA A 28 -0.34 1.82 -13.32
CA ALA A 28 0.12 1.20 -14.55
C ALA A 28 -0.02 2.15 -15.74
N THR A 29 0.83 1.93 -16.73
CA THR A 29 0.90 2.69 -17.98
C THR A 29 0.69 1.78 -19.18
N SER A 30 0.38 2.37 -20.33
CA SER A 30 0.23 1.65 -21.59
C SER A 30 1.12 2.27 -22.65
N PRO A 31 1.79 1.50 -23.52
CA PRO A 31 2.63 2.07 -24.58
C PRO A 31 1.84 2.86 -25.64
N VAL A 32 0.50 2.74 -25.65
CA VAL A 32 -0.39 3.42 -26.59
C VAL A 32 -1.14 4.60 -25.94
N SER A 33 -0.82 4.96 -24.69
CA SER A 33 -1.49 6.04 -23.95
C SER A 33 -0.51 6.74 -23.02
N ASP A 34 -0.53 8.07 -23.00
CA ASP A 34 0.26 8.88 -22.07
C ASP A 34 -0.35 8.96 -20.66
N LEU A 35 -1.46 8.25 -20.42
CA LEU A 35 -2.12 8.20 -19.12
C LEU A 35 -1.48 7.15 -18.22
N SER A 36 -1.51 7.39 -16.91
CA SER A 36 -1.43 6.34 -15.90
C SER A 36 -2.83 6.04 -15.37
N ILE A 37 -3.06 4.80 -14.97
CA ILE A 37 -4.27 4.39 -14.26
C ILE A 37 -3.90 3.63 -12.98
N PRO A 38 -4.75 3.64 -11.96
CA PRO A 38 -4.57 2.74 -10.83
C PRO A 38 -4.70 1.27 -11.24
N ILE A 39 -3.96 0.39 -10.55
CA ILE A 39 -4.24 -1.05 -10.58
C ILE A 39 -5.53 -1.32 -9.81
N LEU A 40 -6.53 -1.86 -10.51
CA LEU A 40 -7.86 -2.07 -9.95
C LEU A 40 -7.98 -3.46 -9.33
N ILE A 41 -8.35 -3.53 -8.05
CA ILE A 41 -8.58 -4.79 -7.32
C ILE A 41 -9.98 -5.35 -7.62
N LEU A 42 -11.02 -4.52 -7.52
CA LEU A 42 -12.40 -4.97 -7.70
C LEU A 42 -12.79 -5.21 -9.16
N ASN A 43 -12.09 -4.56 -10.10
CA ASN A 43 -12.28 -4.76 -11.54
C ASN A 43 -10.93 -4.92 -12.25
N PRO A 44 -10.24 -6.07 -12.10
CA PRO A 44 -8.90 -6.27 -12.67
C PRO A 44 -8.87 -6.11 -14.19
N GLU A 45 -9.96 -6.43 -14.88
CA GLU A 45 -10.11 -6.27 -16.33
C GLU A 45 -9.95 -4.80 -16.76
N GLY A 46 -10.33 -3.84 -15.92
CA GLY A 46 -10.16 -2.41 -16.20
C GLY A 46 -8.68 -1.95 -16.26
N SER A 47 -7.77 -2.72 -15.66
CA SER A 47 -6.32 -2.52 -15.74
C SER A 47 -5.59 -3.60 -16.56
N ARG A 48 -6.35 -4.47 -17.25
CA ARG A 48 -5.76 -5.55 -18.04
C ARG A 48 -5.04 -5.01 -19.28
N GLY A 49 -3.84 -5.53 -19.54
CA GLY A 49 -3.00 -5.06 -20.64
C GLY A 49 -2.20 -3.79 -20.34
N TRP A 50 -2.42 -3.15 -19.18
CA TRP A 50 -1.56 -2.09 -18.67
C TRP A 50 -0.35 -2.69 -17.96
N GLN A 51 0.80 -2.05 -18.11
CA GLN A 51 2.04 -2.46 -17.49
C GLN A 51 2.23 -1.70 -16.17
N LYS A 52 2.37 -2.44 -15.07
CA LYS A 52 2.70 -1.85 -13.77
C LYS A 52 3.95 -0.99 -13.87
N LEU A 53 3.86 0.26 -13.42
CA LEU A 53 5.03 1.15 -13.29
C LEU A 53 6.04 0.62 -12.26
N GLY A 54 5.55 -0.23 -11.35
CA GLY A 54 6.32 -0.74 -10.25
C GLY A 54 6.46 0.28 -9.13
N HIS A 55 7.54 0.15 -8.37
CA HIS A 55 7.66 0.74 -7.04
C HIS A 55 8.90 1.63 -6.96
N PRO A 56 8.90 2.84 -7.56
CA PRO A 56 9.94 3.83 -7.31
C PRO A 56 9.94 4.20 -5.82
N SER A 57 11.09 4.63 -5.27
CA SER A 57 11.11 5.08 -3.88
C SER A 57 10.22 6.31 -3.74
N LEU A 58 9.19 6.23 -2.90
CA LEU A 58 8.28 7.34 -2.59
C LEU A 58 8.96 8.44 -1.75
N LEU A 59 10.27 8.33 -1.52
CA LEU A 59 11.07 9.28 -0.76
C LEU A 59 11.87 10.19 -1.70
N PRO A 60 12.10 11.46 -1.32
CA PRO A 60 13.08 12.28 -2.01
C PRO A 60 14.50 11.67 -1.90
N PRO A 61 15.41 11.96 -2.84
CA PRO A 61 16.82 11.64 -2.68
C PRO A 61 17.40 12.28 -1.40
N PRO A 62 18.32 11.61 -0.68
CA PRO A 62 18.83 10.26 -0.91
C PRO A 62 17.82 9.23 -0.39
N HIS A 63 17.32 8.35 -1.25
CA HIS A 63 16.21 7.44 -0.98
C HIS A 63 16.48 6.46 0.17
N ARG A 64 16.27 6.88 1.42
CA ARG A 64 16.52 6.07 2.62
C ARG A 64 15.25 5.38 3.10
N GLY A 65 14.71 4.55 2.22
CA GLY A 65 13.51 3.77 2.47
C GLY A 65 12.94 3.19 1.17
N ARG A 66 12.23 2.09 1.32
CA ARG A 66 11.49 1.41 0.25
C ARG A 66 10.09 1.09 0.74
N ILE A 67 9.16 0.97 -0.21
CA ILE A 67 7.77 0.60 0.07
C ILE A 67 7.74 -0.61 0.99
N ALA A 68 6.95 -0.47 2.05
CA ALA A 68 6.86 -1.43 3.10
C ALA A 68 5.77 -2.48 2.78
N GLY A 69 4.64 -2.07 2.25
CA GLY A 69 3.60 -3.02 1.88
C GLY A 69 2.40 -2.35 1.28
N GLU A 70 1.26 -3.01 1.43
CA GLU A 70 -0.01 -2.56 0.91
C GLU A 70 -0.95 -2.23 2.07
N LEU A 71 -1.86 -1.29 1.82
CA LEU A 71 -2.98 -0.94 2.67
C LEU A 71 -4.26 -1.08 1.84
N ILE A 72 -5.17 -1.94 2.29
CA ILE A 72 -6.38 -2.33 1.54
C ILE A 72 -7.61 -2.10 2.42
N LEU A 73 -8.63 -1.45 1.88
CA LEU A 73 -9.89 -1.25 2.61
C LEU A 73 -10.72 -2.53 2.55
N ARG A 74 -11.09 -3.10 3.71
CA ARG A 74 -11.94 -4.30 3.76
C ARG A 74 -13.39 -3.97 3.43
N ALA A 75 -13.98 -4.79 2.57
CA ALA A 75 -15.33 -4.56 2.02
C ALA A 75 -16.45 -5.13 2.90
N ASP A 76 -16.12 -6.15 3.70
CA ASP A 76 -17.01 -7.05 4.42
C ASP A 76 -17.36 -6.62 5.84
N ASP A 77 -16.71 -5.57 6.36
CA ASP A 77 -16.97 -5.13 7.73
C ASP A 77 -18.17 -4.16 7.81
N GLU A 78 -19.21 -4.56 8.56
CA GLU A 78 -20.37 -3.73 8.90
C GLU A 78 -19.96 -2.49 9.71
N ALA A 79 -18.78 -2.53 10.34
CA ALA A 79 -18.15 -1.40 10.98
C ALA A 79 -17.33 -0.58 9.96
N GLN A 80 -17.73 0.67 9.76
CA GLN A 80 -17.05 1.69 8.96
C GLN A 80 -15.50 1.59 9.01
N GLY A 81 -14.87 1.19 7.91
CA GLY A 81 -13.53 1.65 7.55
C GLY A 81 -12.31 0.91 8.14
N PHE A 82 -12.38 -0.41 8.33
CA PHE A 82 -11.18 -1.19 8.66
C PHE A 82 -10.26 -1.35 7.45
N TRP A 83 -9.00 -0.95 7.63
CA TRP A 83 -7.95 -1.15 6.65
C TRP A 83 -7.06 -2.29 7.08
N GLU A 84 -6.68 -3.12 6.13
CA GLU A 84 -5.67 -4.15 6.31
C GLU A 84 -4.31 -3.60 5.92
N LEU A 85 -3.35 -3.63 6.85
CA LEU A 85 -1.95 -3.28 6.63
C LEU A 85 -1.13 -4.56 6.52
N ASN A 86 -0.49 -4.77 5.38
CA ASN A 86 0.31 -5.97 5.12
C ASN A 86 1.77 -5.64 4.75
N ASN A 87 2.60 -6.68 4.66
CA ASN A 87 3.98 -6.63 4.16
C ASN A 87 4.16 -7.39 2.82
N SER A 88 3.08 -7.60 2.06
CA SER A 88 3.03 -8.48 0.88
C SER A 88 3.87 -8.01 -0.31
N SER A 89 4.36 -6.75 -0.29
CA SER A 89 5.21 -6.19 -1.34
C SER A 89 6.54 -6.94 -1.55
N GLY A 90 6.88 -7.89 -0.66
CA GLY A 90 8.14 -8.65 -0.69
C GLY A 90 9.36 -7.84 -0.27
N ARG A 91 9.16 -6.55 0.07
CA ARG A 91 10.20 -5.56 0.34
C ARG A 91 10.29 -5.18 1.81
N TYR A 92 9.29 -5.54 2.60
CA TYR A 92 9.28 -5.47 4.05
C TYR A 92 9.23 -6.88 4.64
N GLY A 93 10.18 -7.15 5.53
CA GLY A 93 10.25 -8.39 6.29
C GLY A 93 10.89 -9.55 5.53
N LEU A 94 10.37 -9.89 4.36
CA LEU A 94 10.73 -11.12 3.66
C LEU A 94 12.20 -11.20 3.20
N ASN A 95 12.84 -10.05 2.88
CA ASN A 95 14.24 -10.01 2.39
C ASN A 95 15.18 -9.13 3.21
N CYS A 96 14.69 -8.42 4.24
CA CYS A 96 15.45 -7.36 4.91
C CYS A 96 15.45 -7.48 6.45
N GLY A 97 15.00 -8.61 7.01
CA GLY A 97 15.01 -8.85 8.45
C GLY A 97 14.04 -7.97 9.25
N ARG A 98 12.99 -7.44 8.61
CA ARG A 98 11.97 -6.65 9.31
C ARG A 98 10.93 -7.55 9.97
N THR A 99 10.51 -7.21 11.17
CA THR A 99 9.73 -8.10 12.03
C THR A 99 8.25 -7.69 12.06
N GLU A 100 7.40 -8.63 12.48
CA GLU A 100 6.01 -8.34 12.81
C GLU A 100 5.89 -7.20 13.83
N MET A 101 6.80 -7.12 14.81
CA MET A 101 6.89 -6.00 15.76
C MET A 101 7.06 -4.64 15.07
N GLN A 102 7.86 -4.58 14.00
CA GLN A 102 8.01 -3.34 13.23
C GLN A 102 6.76 -3.03 12.40
N LEU A 103 6.05 -4.04 11.88
CA LEU A 103 4.75 -3.82 11.23
C LEU A 103 3.70 -3.29 12.21
N ASN A 104 3.68 -3.82 13.44
CA ASN A 104 2.86 -3.31 14.54
C ASN A 104 3.18 -1.85 14.86
N ALA A 105 4.46 -1.49 15.00
CA ALA A 105 4.86 -0.10 15.23
C ALA A 105 4.43 0.83 14.07
N ALA A 106 4.40 0.34 12.83
CA ALA A 106 3.85 1.09 11.71
C ALA A 106 2.34 1.28 11.84
N ALA A 107 1.60 0.22 12.18
CA ALA A 107 0.16 0.29 12.41
C ALA A 107 -0.23 1.29 13.50
N GLU A 108 0.56 1.39 14.59
CA GLU A 108 0.35 2.38 15.66
C GLU A 108 0.35 3.82 15.13
N ARG A 109 1.14 4.12 14.08
CA ARG A 109 1.17 5.45 13.45
C ARG A 109 -0.14 5.75 12.72
N PHE A 110 -0.71 4.76 12.03
CA PHE A 110 -2.02 4.91 11.38
C PHE A 110 -3.15 5.06 12.41
N VAL A 111 -3.08 4.32 13.51
CA VAL A 111 -4.04 4.42 14.61
C VAL A 111 -3.99 5.79 15.28
N ALA A 112 -2.80 6.38 15.44
CA ALA A 112 -2.63 7.74 15.96
C ALA A 112 -3.33 8.80 15.08
N GLU A 113 -3.46 8.54 13.77
CA GLU A 113 -4.21 9.38 12.81
C GLU A 113 -5.71 9.03 12.74
N GLY A 114 -6.21 8.16 13.63
CA GLY A 114 -7.62 7.77 13.71
C GLY A 114 -8.05 6.68 12.73
N VAL A 115 -7.10 6.00 12.06
CA VAL A 115 -7.38 4.89 11.13
C VAL A 115 -7.46 3.58 11.90
N ARG A 116 -8.49 2.78 11.62
CA ARG A 116 -8.60 1.42 12.16
C ARG A 116 -7.82 0.46 11.29
N ILE A 117 -6.83 -0.22 11.89
CA ILE A 117 -5.91 -1.11 11.19
C ILE A 117 -6.05 -2.51 11.74
N ASP A 118 -6.16 -3.48 10.83
CA ASP A 118 -5.85 -4.88 11.08
C ASP A 118 -4.51 -5.22 10.39
N ILE A 119 -3.73 -6.10 10.99
CA ILE A 119 -2.38 -6.42 10.52
C ILE A 119 -2.39 -7.81 9.90
N ASP A 120 -1.93 -7.91 8.66
CA ASP A 120 -1.68 -9.18 7.99
C ASP A 120 -0.17 -9.34 7.73
N PHE A 121 0.53 -9.98 8.66
CA PHE A 121 1.96 -10.25 8.53
C PHE A 121 2.21 -11.58 7.83
N GLN A 122 2.82 -11.51 6.65
CA GLN A 122 3.27 -12.65 5.86
C GLN A 122 4.71 -13.01 6.29
N GLY A 123 4.86 -14.13 6.99
CA GLY A 123 6.16 -14.73 7.38
C GLY A 123 6.79 -15.57 6.27
N ILE A 124 8.10 -15.84 6.39
CA ILE A 124 8.84 -16.79 5.54
C ILE A 124 8.64 -18.22 6.07
#